data_AF-W0J3H0-F1
#
_entry.id   AF-W0J3H0-F1
#
_cell.length_a   1.000
_cell.length_b   1.000
_cell.length_c   1.000
_cell.angle_alpha   90.00
_cell.angle_beta   90.00
_cell.angle_gamma   90.00
#
_symmetry.space_group_name_H-M   'P 1'
#
loop_
_entity.id
_entity.type
_entity.pdbx_description
1 polymer ?
#
loop_
_entity_poly.entity_id
_entity_poly.type
_entity_poly.pdbx_seq_one_letter_code
_entity_poly.pdbx_strand_id
1 'polypeptide(L)'
;MSPLDDFGPILLTSKGKFLKPGDYRVTIVFRTGDATPGNPLRLLCEVRADAGPPTHTFTLTAEIRPEPHATRVILTLESLTGRYRGVHPGHLRPEVATDLIGYNVPTRYTGPAGLRTNYQYYVNKNGPLRQTVRRGLNAKGKPKWHVQPQDALAAIDQQETWIQKILRTTGTFSDQLTSGGEGWPYVEYTPGNPAAGTIRGARAALREQAVRIKQHVPGPLLSETGSSQFLLGEYVDSCDFGIFEGYRRHFTPEHKLRRLHHLSIMYGMGLGYRYFFAPPYAKTDKQARGNALYAAPWGPGSDDYRAMTLAYGNGAYLDYAPNRICHDKALTEAMTVGLLQRHYLLQTVSEITYETPEGWQSLETILLSGLNPSRFCDRIKITWQNGLVILVNRRTGAPPLPATLPRFGDIGIPPHGWAAYSPGGDIEAFSGIPASLAGDSPENGSLPPSLTDEYPNGTPYYRIDYVNDSTRRIIFINPRLTRYRGLPAATLFEEGRQVYQLPPELRHHPDNLKPPVFSQPPSITKTTET
;
A
#
# COMPACT_ATOMS: atom_id res chain seq x y z
N MET A 1 -13.77 -31.42 -15.01
CA MET A 1 -12.80 -31.28 -16.12
C MET A 1 -11.57 -32.06 -15.74
N SER A 2 -11.11 -32.95 -16.60
CA SER A 2 -9.89 -33.71 -16.38
C SER A 2 -8.68 -32.76 -16.47
N PRO A 3 -7.56 -33.02 -15.78
CA PRO A 3 -6.43 -32.10 -15.68
C PRO A 3 -5.78 -31.67 -17.02
N LEU A 4 -6.19 -32.25 -18.15
CA LEU A 4 -5.63 -32.02 -19.48
C LEU A 4 -6.70 -31.66 -20.52
N ASP A 5 -7.92 -31.29 -20.10
CA ASP A 5 -8.92 -30.77 -21.02
C ASP A 5 -8.31 -29.55 -21.75
N ASP A 6 -8.35 -29.56 -23.09
CA ASP A 6 -7.72 -28.60 -24.01
C ASP A 6 -6.18 -28.64 -24.17
N PHE A 7 -5.46 -29.60 -23.57
CA PHE A 7 -4.02 -29.80 -23.86
C PHE A 7 -3.82 -30.65 -25.12
N GLY A 8 -3.02 -30.18 -26.08
CA GLY A 8 -2.67 -30.97 -27.25
C GLY A 8 -2.33 -30.17 -28.50
N PRO A 9 -2.15 -30.86 -29.64
CA PRO A 9 -1.89 -30.27 -30.95
C PRO A 9 -2.86 -29.13 -31.33
N ILE A 10 -2.37 -28.16 -32.08
CA ILE A 10 -3.21 -27.25 -32.86
C ILE A 10 -2.94 -27.56 -34.32
N LEU A 11 -4.02 -27.87 -35.06
CA LEU A 11 -3.93 -28.23 -36.48
C LEU A 11 -4.44 -27.09 -37.33
N LEU A 12 -3.84 -26.88 -38.50
CA LEU A 12 -4.40 -26.04 -39.55
C LEU A 12 -4.97 -26.94 -40.65
N THR A 13 -6.27 -26.83 -40.91
CA THR A 13 -6.90 -27.53 -42.06
C THR A 13 -6.44 -26.93 -43.39
N SER A 14 -6.66 -27.65 -44.50
CA SER A 14 -6.36 -27.18 -45.86
C SER A 14 -7.14 -25.91 -46.23
N LYS A 15 -8.25 -25.64 -45.52
CA LYS A 15 -9.08 -24.44 -45.66
C LYS A 15 -8.67 -23.30 -44.70
N GLY A 16 -7.54 -23.41 -43.99
CA GLY A 16 -7.06 -22.38 -43.06
C GLY A 16 -7.81 -22.29 -41.73
N LYS A 17 -8.74 -23.21 -41.45
CA LYS A 17 -9.39 -23.30 -40.13
C LYS A 17 -8.45 -23.95 -39.11
N PHE A 18 -8.30 -23.31 -37.95
CA PHE A 18 -7.61 -23.87 -36.79
C PHE A 18 -8.50 -24.89 -36.08
N LEU A 19 -7.94 -26.04 -35.72
CA LEU A 19 -8.59 -27.04 -34.87
C LEU A 19 -7.82 -27.14 -33.55
N LYS A 20 -8.55 -27.05 -32.44
CA LYS A 20 -8.03 -27.18 -31.08
C LYS A 20 -8.31 -28.59 -30.53
N PRO A 21 -7.63 -29.03 -29.45
CA PRO A 21 -7.99 -30.27 -28.78
C PRO A 21 -9.48 -30.29 -28.44
N GLY A 22 -10.17 -31.37 -28.81
CA GLY A 22 -11.64 -31.47 -28.77
C GLY A 22 -12.32 -31.34 -30.14
N ASP A 23 -11.71 -30.65 -31.12
CA ASP A 23 -12.22 -30.55 -32.49
C ASP A 23 -11.83 -31.75 -33.38
N TYR A 24 -10.94 -32.60 -32.90
CA TYR A 24 -10.40 -33.76 -33.61
C TYR A 24 -10.26 -34.95 -32.65
N ARG A 25 -10.14 -36.17 -33.19
CA ARG A 25 -9.89 -37.39 -32.42
C ARG A 25 -8.40 -37.73 -32.41
N VAL A 26 -7.87 -38.07 -31.23
CA VAL A 26 -6.52 -38.64 -31.07
C VAL A 26 -6.65 -40.13 -30.78
N THR A 27 -5.89 -40.95 -31.48
CA THR A 27 -5.80 -42.40 -31.23
C THR A 27 -4.37 -42.74 -30.87
N ILE A 28 -4.17 -43.48 -29.78
CA ILE A 28 -2.86 -44.02 -29.42
C ILE A 28 -2.66 -45.28 -30.26
N VAL A 29 -1.67 -45.26 -31.15
CA VAL A 29 -1.36 -46.40 -32.01
C VAL A 29 -0.22 -47.26 -31.46
N PHE A 30 0.64 -46.68 -30.63
CA PHE A 30 1.70 -47.41 -29.97
C PHE A 30 1.98 -46.81 -28.59
N ARG A 31 2.27 -47.67 -27.61
CA ARG A 31 2.57 -47.30 -26.23
C ARG A 31 3.73 -48.12 -25.71
N THR A 32 4.71 -47.43 -25.11
CA THR A 32 5.82 -48.05 -24.36
C THR A 32 6.05 -47.30 -23.06
N GLY A 33 6.51 -48.00 -22.02
CA GLY A 33 6.70 -47.42 -20.69
C GLY A 33 5.39 -47.16 -19.93
N ASP A 34 5.51 -46.64 -18.71
CA ASP A 34 4.40 -46.47 -17.77
C ASP A 34 4.40 -45.14 -16.99
N ALA A 35 5.31 -44.21 -17.33
CA ALA A 35 5.47 -42.92 -16.66
C ALA A 35 5.83 -43.06 -15.17
N THR A 36 6.66 -44.04 -14.81
CA THR A 36 7.27 -44.11 -13.48
C THR A 36 8.64 -43.41 -13.46
N PRO A 37 9.17 -42.98 -12.29
CA PRO A 37 10.51 -42.39 -12.21
C PRO A 37 11.56 -43.30 -12.84
N GLY A 38 12.28 -42.78 -13.86
CA GLY A 38 13.26 -43.55 -14.61
C GLY A 38 12.72 -44.39 -15.79
N ASN A 39 11.39 -44.46 -15.98
CA ASN A 39 10.75 -45.17 -17.09
C ASN A 39 9.74 -44.27 -17.84
N PRO A 40 10.20 -43.47 -18.83
CA PRO A 40 9.33 -42.53 -19.52
C PRO A 40 8.23 -43.25 -20.31
N LEU A 41 6.99 -42.78 -20.20
CA LEU A 41 5.90 -43.22 -21.08
C LEU A 41 6.08 -42.58 -22.45
N ARG A 42 6.13 -43.38 -23.51
CA ARG A 42 6.11 -42.90 -24.90
C ARG A 42 4.86 -43.39 -25.60
N LEU A 43 4.11 -42.47 -26.18
CA LEU A 43 2.91 -42.72 -26.96
C LEU A 43 3.12 -42.24 -28.38
N LEU A 44 2.92 -43.10 -29.37
CA LEU A 44 2.71 -42.68 -30.75
C LEU A 44 1.22 -42.43 -30.94
N CYS A 45 0.91 -41.22 -31.39
CA CYS A 45 -0.46 -40.73 -31.50
C CYS A 45 -0.77 -40.38 -32.96
N GLU A 46 -1.91 -40.84 -33.44
CA GLU A 46 -2.53 -40.42 -34.70
C GLU A 46 -3.65 -39.43 -34.44
N VAL A 47 -3.72 -38.39 -35.26
CA VAL A 47 -4.74 -37.34 -35.21
C VAL A 47 -5.65 -37.41 -36.42
N ARG A 48 -6.96 -37.37 -36.18
CA ARG A 48 -8.00 -37.38 -37.23
C ARG A 48 -8.96 -36.23 -37.02
N ALA A 49 -8.99 -35.31 -37.98
CA ALA A 49 -9.91 -34.16 -37.99
C ALA A 49 -11.33 -34.54 -38.47
N ASP A 50 -11.45 -35.61 -39.26
CA ASP A 50 -12.70 -36.12 -39.84
C ASP A 50 -12.65 -37.67 -39.96
N ALA A 51 -13.63 -38.28 -40.64
CA ALA A 51 -13.69 -39.73 -40.87
C ALA A 51 -12.63 -40.27 -41.86
N GLY A 52 -11.68 -39.43 -42.30
CA GLY A 52 -10.62 -39.76 -43.25
C GLY A 52 -9.37 -40.41 -42.63
N PRO A 53 -8.32 -40.62 -43.45
CA PRO A 53 -7.02 -41.10 -42.97
C PRO A 53 -6.39 -40.10 -41.97
N PRO A 54 -5.44 -40.55 -41.13
CA PRO A 54 -4.76 -39.68 -40.16
C PRO A 54 -4.17 -38.45 -40.84
N THR A 55 -4.53 -37.28 -40.35
CA THR A 55 -4.02 -36.00 -40.86
C THR A 55 -2.67 -35.66 -40.23
N HIS A 56 -2.33 -36.30 -39.10
CA HIS A 56 -1.08 -36.05 -38.41
C HIS A 56 -0.64 -37.19 -37.49
N THR A 57 0.67 -37.31 -37.30
CA THR A 57 1.27 -38.21 -36.30
C THR A 57 2.28 -37.46 -35.43
N PHE A 58 2.27 -37.75 -34.14
CA PHE A 58 3.23 -37.20 -33.19
C PHE A 58 3.52 -38.20 -32.08
N THR A 59 4.67 -38.06 -31.44
CA THR A 59 5.05 -38.81 -30.26
C THR A 59 4.91 -37.92 -29.02
N LEU A 60 4.25 -38.43 -27.98
CA LEU A 60 4.22 -37.82 -26.64
C LEU A 60 5.09 -38.65 -25.71
N THR A 61 6.13 -38.04 -25.15
CA THR A 61 6.95 -38.63 -24.10
C THR A 61 6.65 -37.93 -22.77
N ALA A 62 6.24 -38.68 -21.76
CA ALA A 62 6.05 -38.19 -20.40
C ALA A 62 7.12 -38.79 -19.47
N GLU A 63 7.96 -37.93 -18.90
CA GLU A 63 9.02 -38.29 -17.95
C GLU A 63 8.68 -37.72 -16.56
N ILE A 64 8.70 -38.56 -15.53
CA ILE A 64 8.53 -38.13 -14.14
C ILE A 64 9.90 -38.01 -13.47
N ARG A 65 10.24 -36.80 -13.03
CA ARG A 65 11.44 -36.51 -12.25
C ARG A 65 11.05 -36.15 -10.81
N PRO A 66 11.45 -36.95 -9.81
CA PRO A 66 11.31 -36.55 -8.42
C PRO A 66 12.25 -35.38 -8.13
N GLU A 67 11.72 -34.32 -7.51
CA GLU A 67 12.47 -33.18 -6.98
C GLU A 67 12.26 -33.11 -5.45
N PRO A 68 13.15 -32.48 -4.67
CA PRO A 68 13.11 -32.52 -3.20
C PRO A 68 11.79 -32.10 -2.54
N HIS A 69 10.97 -31.29 -3.21
CA HIS A 69 9.70 -30.78 -2.68
C HIS A 69 8.53 -30.87 -3.69
N ALA A 70 8.73 -31.55 -4.83
CA ALA A 70 7.73 -31.64 -5.88
C ALA A 70 8.00 -32.83 -6.81
N THR A 71 6.98 -33.22 -7.57
CA THR A 71 7.14 -34.14 -8.69
C THR A 71 7.05 -33.33 -9.97
N ARG A 72 8.15 -33.29 -10.75
CA ARG A 72 8.16 -32.62 -12.04
C ARG A 72 7.78 -33.63 -13.12
N VAL A 73 6.77 -33.30 -13.91
CA VAL A 73 6.41 -34.05 -15.13
C VAL A 73 6.90 -33.27 -16.33
N ILE A 74 7.77 -33.86 -17.14
CA ILE A 74 8.25 -33.30 -18.40
C ILE A 74 7.48 -33.98 -19.52
N LEU A 75 6.71 -33.20 -20.28
CA LEU A 75 6.04 -33.65 -21.50
C LEU A 75 6.84 -33.17 -22.70
N THR A 76 7.38 -34.11 -23.48
CA THR A 76 8.03 -33.83 -24.76
C THR A 76 7.10 -34.26 -25.88
N LEU A 77 6.84 -33.37 -26.81
CA LEU A 77 5.97 -33.61 -27.96
C LEU A 77 6.81 -33.47 -29.23
N GLU A 78 6.89 -34.54 -30.00
CA GLU A 78 7.69 -34.61 -31.23
C GLU A 78 6.77 -34.89 -32.40
N SER A 79 6.66 -33.94 -33.32
CA SER A 79 5.91 -34.17 -34.55
C SER A 79 6.69 -35.11 -35.46
N LEU A 80 6.02 -36.15 -35.99
CA LEU A 80 6.62 -37.05 -36.98
C LEU A 80 6.23 -36.66 -38.42
N THR A 81 5.29 -35.74 -38.54
CA THR A 81 4.83 -35.13 -39.80
C THR A 81 4.74 -33.61 -39.63
N GLY A 82 4.89 -32.81 -40.69
CA GLY A 82 4.76 -31.34 -40.64
C GLY A 82 5.88 -30.59 -39.90
N ARG A 83 5.86 -29.25 -39.96
CA ARG A 83 6.84 -28.37 -39.30
C ARG A 83 6.27 -27.73 -38.03
N TYR A 84 6.90 -27.93 -36.88
CA TYR A 84 6.55 -27.25 -35.63
C TYR A 84 6.77 -25.73 -35.73
N ARG A 85 5.75 -24.92 -35.42
CA ARG A 85 5.80 -23.45 -35.58
C ARG A 85 5.64 -22.63 -34.29
N GLY A 86 5.44 -23.26 -33.13
CA GLY A 86 5.43 -22.58 -31.83
C GLY A 86 4.41 -23.11 -30.81
N VAL A 87 4.14 -22.34 -29.75
CA VAL A 87 3.17 -22.63 -28.69
C VAL A 87 2.05 -21.59 -28.63
N HIS A 88 0.85 -22.00 -28.21
CA HIS A 88 -0.26 -21.11 -27.89
C HIS A 88 -0.58 -21.18 -26.38
N PRO A 89 -0.81 -20.03 -25.70
CA PRO A 89 -0.81 -18.66 -26.25
C PRO A 89 0.61 -18.15 -26.57
N GLY A 90 0.81 -17.67 -27.82
CA GLY A 90 2.11 -17.27 -28.39
C GLY A 90 2.00 -16.96 -29.89
N HIS A 91 3.11 -16.61 -30.56
CA HIS A 91 3.10 -16.24 -31.99
C HIS A 91 3.06 -17.47 -32.90
N LEU A 92 1.91 -17.70 -33.54
CA LEU A 92 1.74 -18.64 -34.65
C LEU A 92 1.63 -17.85 -35.96
N ARG A 93 2.56 -18.04 -36.91
CA ARG A 93 2.50 -17.38 -38.23
C ARG A 93 1.73 -18.24 -39.25
N PRO A 94 0.65 -17.72 -39.88
CA PRO A 94 -0.15 -18.47 -40.83
C PRO A 94 0.41 -18.31 -42.26
N GLU A 95 1.32 -19.19 -42.66
CA GLU A 95 1.76 -19.26 -44.07
C GLU A 95 1.66 -20.72 -44.55
N VAL A 96 0.56 -21.01 -45.25
CA VAL A 96 0.23 -22.13 -46.16
C VAL A 96 0.62 -23.57 -45.77
N ALA A 97 -0.37 -24.46 -45.96
CA ALA A 97 -0.40 -25.94 -45.87
C ALA A 97 -0.83 -26.57 -44.53
N THR A 98 -1.44 -27.76 -44.63
CA THR A 98 -1.97 -28.61 -43.55
C THR A 98 -0.85 -29.14 -42.65
N ASP A 99 -0.41 -28.31 -41.71
CA ASP A 99 0.66 -28.64 -40.77
C ASP A 99 0.18 -28.54 -39.31
N LEU A 100 0.82 -29.29 -38.42
CA LEU A 100 0.83 -28.99 -36.99
C LEU A 100 1.49 -27.64 -36.79
N ILE A 101 0.71 -26.68 -36.32
CA ILE A 101 1.15 -25.30 -36.16
C ILE A 101 1.66 -25.03 -34.75
N GLY A 102 1.26 -25.83 -33.75
CA GLY A 102 1.78 -25.71 -32.40
C GLY A 102 1.06 -26.60 -31.39
N TYR A 103 1.26 -26.33 -30.11
CA TYR A 103 0.53 -26.97 -29.02
C TYR A 103 -0.21 -25.94 -28.19
N ASN A 104 -1.43 -26.28 -27.77
CA ASN A 104 -2.13 -25.55 -26.73
C ASN A 104 -1.59 -26.05 -25.39
N VAL A 105 -0.83 -25.20 -24.70
CA VAL A 105 -0.40 -25.46 -23.33
C VAL A 105 -1.33 -24.63 -22.44
N PRO A 106 -2.23 -25.24 -21.65
CA PRO A 106 -3.02 -24.47 -20.72
C PRO A 106 -2.08 -23.77 -19.75
N THR A 107 -2.08 -22.43 -19.74
CA THR A 107 -1.38 -21.64 -18.73
C THR A 107 -2.03 -21.93 -17.38
N ARG A 108 -1.44 -22.88 -16.65
CA ARG A 108 -1.74 -23.06 -15.24
C ARG A 108 -1.07 -21.92 -14.50
N TYR A 109 -1.85 -20.94 -14.07
CA TYR A 109 -1.40 -20.06 -13.00
C TYR A 109 -1.13 -20.97 -11.79
N THR A 110 0.13 -21.13 -11.42
CA THR A 110 0.54 -21.94 -10.27
C THR A 110 0.25 -21.23 -8.94
N GLY A 111 -0.51 -20.14 -8.96
CA GLY A 111 -0.95 -19.38 -7.80
C GLY A 111 -2.32 -18.72 -8.02
N PRO A 112 -2.90 -18.11 -6.97
CA PRO A 112 -4.18 -17.44 -7.07
C PRO A 112 -4.16 -16.31 -8.11
N ALA A 113 -5.16 -16.27 -8.98
CA ALA A 113 -5.38 -15.17 -9.92
C ALA A 113 -6.73 -14.53 -9.62
N GLY A 114 -6.75 -13.21 -9.46
CA GLY A 114 -7.95 -12.45 -9.14
C GLY A 114 -8.01 -11.12 -9.86
N LEU A 115 -9.22 -10.58 -9.96
CA LEU A 115 -9.46 -9.22 -10.45
C LEU A 115 -9.62 -8.25 -9.29
N ARG A 116 -9.26 -6.98 -9.52
CA ARG A 116 -9.63 -5.86 -8.66
C ARG A 116 -11.02 -5.37 -9.06
N THR A 117 -12.00 -5.59 -8.20
CA THR A 117 -13.40 -5.16 -8.32
C THR A 117 -13.68 -4.04 -7.33
N ASN A 118 -14.77 -3.28 -7.49
CA ASN A 118 -15.20 -2.28 -6.52
C ASN A 118 -16.73 -2.24 -6.44
N TYR A 119 -17.29 -2.67 -5.30
CA TYR A 119 -18.73 -2.72 -5.06
C TYR A 119 -19.26 -1.51 -4.26
N GLN A 120 -18.37 -0.72 -3.65
CA GLN A 120 -18.75 0.51 -2.97
C GLN A 120 -18.92 1.66 -3.96
N TYR A 121 -18.08 1.73 -4.98
CA TYR A 121 -18.05 2.78 -5.97
C TYR A 121 -18.39 2.24 -7.37
N TYR A 122 -19.68 1.97 -7.58
CA TYR A 122 -20.17 1.56 -8.89
C TYR A 122 -20.30 2.77 -9.82
N VAL A 123 -19.77 2.67 -11.04
CA VAL A 123 -19.94 3.69 -12.08
C VAL A 123 -20.42 2.99 -13.34
N ASN A 124 -21.67 3.26 -13.74
CA ASN A 124 -22.20 2.71 -14.98
C ASN A 124 -21.65 3.49 -16.18
N LYS A 125 -20.51 3.06 -16.71
CA LYS A 125 -19.90 3.60 -17.94
C LYS A 125 -19.88 2.52 -19.00
N ASN A 126 -20.82 2.56 -19.95
CA ASN A 126 -20.86 1.76 -21.19
C ASN A 126 -20.38 0.30 -21.08
N GLY A 127 -20.54 -0.31 -19.89
CA GLY A 127 -19.97 -1.61 -19.57
C GLY A 127 -20.84 -2.74 -20.12
N PRO A 128 -20.27 -3.93 -20.33
CA PRO A 128 -21.02 -5.10 -20.81
C PRO A 128 -22.09 -5.56 -19.81
N LEU A 129 -21.92 -5.24 -18.52
CA LEU A 129 -22.91 -5.48 -17.47
C LEU A 129 -23.57 -4.16 -17.09
N ARG A 130 -24.76 -3.92 -17.66
CA ARG A 130 -25.60 -2.81 -17.24
C ARG A 130 -26.32 -3.19 -15.95
N GLN A 131 -26.14 -2.37 -14.94
CA GLN A 131 -26.86 -2.50 -13.68
C GLN A 131 -27.18 -1.12 -13.12
N THR A 132 -28.36 -1.03 -12.53
CA THR A 132 -28.80 0.16 -11.79
C THR A 132 -28.58 -0.12 -10.31
N VAL A 133 -27.73 0.67 -9.69
CA VAL A 133 -27.53 0.67 -8.24
C VAL A 133 -27.84 2.04 -7.68
N ARG A 134 -28.49 2.09 -6.52
CA ARG A 134 -28.77 3.31 -5.79
C ARG A 134 -27.60 3.67 -4.89
N ARG A 135 -27.44 4.97 -4.62
CA ARG A 135 -26.47 5.48 -3.64
C ARG A 135 -27.10 5.46 -2.26
N GLY A 136 -26.31 5.12 -1.23
CA GLY A 136 -26.74 5.29 0.15
C GLY A 136 -27.05 6.76 0.45
N LEU A 137 -27.94 7.03 1.41
CA LEU A 137 -28.32 8.39 1.78
C LEU A 137 -27.63 8.85 3.06
N ASN A 138 -27.32 10.14 3.18
CA ASN A 138 -26.91 10.73 4.45
C ASN A 138 -28.12 11.12 5.32
N ALA A 139 -27.88 11.57 6.56
CA ALA A 139 -28.95 11.96 7.49
C ALA A 139 -29.87 13.09 6.98
N LYS A 140 -29.49 13.80 5.91
CA LYS A 140 -30.28 14.85 5.25
C LYS A 140 -30.98 14.33 3.98
N GLY A 141 -31.01 13.02 3.74
CA GLY A 141 -31.60 12.40 2.55
C GLY A 141 -30.80 12.62 1.26
N LYS A 142 -29.58 13.15 1.32
CA LYS A 142 -28.77 13.38 0.11
C LYS A 142 -27.93 12.13 -0.24
N PRO A 143 -27.79 11.80 -1.54
CA PRO A 143 -26.91 10.72 -1.99
C PRO A 143 -25.47 10.86 -1.47
N LYS A 144 -24.92 9.75 -1.00
CA LYS A 144 -23.52 9.58 -0.65
C LYS A 144 -22.74 9.03 -1.84
N TRP A 145 -21.41 8.95 -1.69
CA TRP A 145 -20.52 8.43 -2.71
C TRP A 145 -20.63 6.92 -2.91
N HIS A 146 -21.00 6.15 -1.87
CA HIS A 146 -21.05 4.70 -1.93
C HIS A 146 -22.43 4.15 -2.34
N VAL A 147 -22.44 2.93 -2.88
CA VAL A 147 -23.63 2.15 -3.20
C VAL A 147 -24.36 1.77 -1.90
N GLN A 148 -25.69 1.70 -1.96
CA GLN A 148 -26.46 1.19 -0.83
C GLN A 148 -26.27 -0.33 -0.65
N PRO A 149 -26.20 -0.85 0.58
CA PRO A 149 -25.94 -2.27 0.83
C PRO A 149 -26.81 -3.25 0.05
N GLN A 150 -28.12 -2.96 -0.08
CA GLN A 150 -29.09 -3.87 -0.70
C GLN A 150 -28.84 -4.04 -2.20
N ASP A 151 -28.33 -3.01 -2.87
CA ASP A 151 -28.04 -3.06 -4.30
C ASP A 151 -26.63 -3.61 -4.56
N ALA A 152 -25.72 -3.51 -3.59
CA ALA A 152 -24.36 -4.04 -3.69
C ALA A 152 -24.34 -5.56 -3.82
N LEU A 153 -25.22 -6.29 -3.10
CA LEU A 153 -25.26 -7.76 -3.16
C LEU A 153 -25.65 -8.28 -4.54
N ALA A 154 -26.68 -7.71 -5.15
CA ALA A 154 -27.07 -8.07 -6.52
C ALA A 154 -25.96 -7.73 -7.53
N ALA A 155 -25.20 -6.65 -7.29
CA ALA A 155 -24.06 -6.28 -8.13
C ALA A 155 -22.90 -7.27 -8.02
N ILE A 156 -22.61 -7.72 -6.80
CA ILE A 156 -21.64 -8.78 -6.55
C ILE A 156 -22.05 -10.04 -7.31
N ASP A 157 -23.30 -10.48 -7.18
CA ASP A 157 -23.77 -11.70 -7.85
C ASP A 157 -23.60 -11.63 -9.36
N GLN A 158 -24.07 -10.53 -9.97
CA GLN A 158 -24.04 -10.37 -11.41
C GLN A 158 -22.59 -10.28 -11.92
N GLN A 159 -21.75 -9.50 -11.25
CA GLN A 159 -20.37 -9.26 -11.68
C GLN A 159 -19.48 -10.49 -11.44
N GLU A 160 -19.51 -11.10 -10.25
CA GLU A 160 -18.68 -12.27 -9.94
C GLU A 160 -19.12 -13.49 -10.76
N THR A 161 -20.42 -13.71 -11.00
CA THR A 161 -20.88 -14.77 -11.91
C THR A 161 -20.31 -14.59 -13.32
N TRP A 162 -20.30 -13.36 -13.82
CA TRP A 162 -19.75 -13.05 -15.14
C TRP A 162 -18.23 -13.23 -15.19
N ILE A 163 -17.51 -12.79 -14.15
CA ILE A 163 -16.06 -13.00 -14.00
C ILE A 163 -15.75 -14.50 -13.99
N GLN A 164 -16.46 -15.28 -13.18
CA GLN A 164 -16.26 -16.73 -13.07
C GLN A 164 -16.56 -17.45 -14.38
N LYS A 165 -17.60 -17.01 -15.11
CA LYS A 165 -17.93 -17.58 -16.42
C LYS A 165 -16.81 -17.42 -17.45
N ILE A 166 -16.11 -16.27 -17.44
CA ILE A 166 -15.15 -15.91 -18.49
C ILE A 166 -13.71 -16.25 -18.08
N LEU A 167 -13.33 -15.92 -16.85
CA LEU A 167 -11.94 -15.93 -16.39
C LEU A 167 -11.65 -17.01 -15.36
N ARG A 168 -12.68 -17.53 -14.66
CA ARG A 168 -12.55 -18.56 -13.62
C ARG A 168 -11.46 -18.19 -12.58
N THR A 169 -11.53 -16.97 -12.06
CA THR A 169 -10.55 -16.47 -11.09
C THR A 169 -10.57 -17.31 -9.81
N THR A 170 -9.40 -17.53 -9.24
CA THR A 170 -9.20 -18.32 -8.01
C THR A 170 -8.96 -17.45 -6.78
N GLY A 171 -8.97 -16.13 -6.94
CA GLY A 171 -8.99 -15.14 -5.86
C GLY A 171 -9.68 -13.86 -6.35
N THR A 172 -9.84 -12.88 -5.46
CA THR A 172 -10.42 -11.58 -5.84
C THR A 172 -9.94 -10.49 -4.90
N PHE A 173 -9.94 -9.25 -5.37
CA PHE A 173 -9.65 -8.07 -4.58
C PHE A 173 -10.84 -7.11 -4.67
N SER A 174 -11.48 -6.80 -3.55
CA SER A 174 -12.59 -5.85 -3.48
C SER A 174 -12.13 -4.51 -2.93
N ASP A 175 -12.07 -3.52 -3.80
CA ASP A 175 -11.72 -2.16 -3.47
C ASP A 175 -12.74 -1.54 -2.50
N GLN A 176 -12.24 -0.75 -1.55
CA GLN A 176 -13.00 -0.04 -0.53
C GLN A 176 -13.77 -0.89 0.49
N LEU A 177 -13.87 -2.21 0.35
CA LEU A 177 -14.61 -3.07 1.28
C LEU A 177 -14.10 -2.93 2.74
N THR A 178 -12.79 -2.86 2.93
CA THR A 178 -12.13 -2.67 4.24
C THR A 178 -11.77 -1.21 4.56
N SER A 179 -11.91 -0.29 3.59
CA SER A 179 -11.49 1.11 3.70
C SER A 179 -12.31 1.95 4.69
N GLY A 180 -13.47 1.44 5.14
CA GLY A 180 -14.37 2.17 6.02
C GLY A 180 -13.93 2.29 7.49
N GLY A 181 -12.73 1.83 7.85
CA GLY A 181 -12.32 1.75 9.25
C GLY A 181 -13.32 0.89 10.03
N GLU A 182 -13.99 1.45 11.03
CA GLU A 182 -15.03 0.77 11.82
C GLU A 182 -16.41 0.66 11.12
N GLY A 183 -16.51 1.08 9.86
CA GLY A 183 -17.75 1.10 9.07
C GLY A 183 -18.44 2.47 9.02
N TRP A 184 -17.92 3.49 9.71
CA TRP A 184 -18.50 4.83 9.77
C TRP A 184 -18.80 5.48 8.40
N PRO A 185 -17.89 5.44 7.42
CA PRO A 185 -18.14 6.03 6.10
C PRO A 185 -19.31 5.39 5.35
N TYR A 186 -19.74 4.19 5.75
CA TYR A 186 -20.81 3.41 5.12
C TYR A 186 -22.16 3.51 5.83
N VAL A 187 -22.26 4.24 6.95
CA VAL A 187 -23.53 4.49 7.62
C VAL A 187 -24.46 5.28 6.71
N GLU A 188 -25.63 4.72 6.42
CA GLU A 188 -26.58 5.28 5.46
C GLU A 188 -28.01 5.30 6.03
N TYR A 189 -28.83 6.23 5.56
CA TYR A 189 -30.13 6.59 6.14
C TYR A 189 -31.30 6.34 5.18
N THR A 190 -31.18 5.39 4.26
CA THR A 190 -32.22 5.04 3.30
C THR A 190 -33.46 4.53 4.06
N PRO A 191 -34.64 5.12 3.82
CA PRO A 191 -35.89 4.66 4.43
C PRO A 191 -36.14 3.18 4.15
N GLY A 192 -36.59 2.45 5.17
CA GLY A 192 -36.90 1.03 5.07
C GLY A 192 -35.72 0.07 5.28
N ASN A 193 -34.49 0.57 5.41
CA ASN A 193 -33.39 -0.26 5.92
C ASN A 193 -33.52 -0.39 7.47
N PRO A 194 -33.74 -1.59 8.03
CA PRO A 194 -33.86 -1.78 9.49
C PRO A 194 -32.60 -1.41 10.27
N ALA A 195 -31.45 -1.27 9.59
CA ALA A 195 -30.18 -0.90 10.20
C ALA A 195 -29.72 0.53 9.82
N ALA A 196 -30.59 1.34 9.22
CA ALA A 196 -30.33 2.71 8.81
C ALA A 196 -29.76 3.55 9.97
N GLY A 197 -28.76 4.38 9.67
CA GLY A 197 -28.16 5.31 10.62
C GLY A 197 -27.25 4.68 11.68
N THR A 198 -26.94 3.37 11.59
CA THR A 198 -26.14 2.68 12.62
C THR A 198 -24.82 2.12 12.08
N ILE A 199 -23.76 2.20 12.89
CA ILE A 199 -22.47 1.54 12.61
C ILE A 199 -22.65 0.01 12.56
N ARG A 200 -23.52 -0.53 13.42
CA ARG A 200 -23.85 -1.97 13.45
C ARG A 200 -24.40 -2.43 12.09
N GLY A 201 -25.33 -1.67 11.53
CA GLY A 201 -25.89 -1.92 10.20
C GLY A 201 -24.84 -1.89 9.10
N ALA A 202 -24.00 -0.85 9.10
CA ALA A 202 -22.90 -0.72 8.14
C ALA A 202 -21.93 -1.91 8.22
N ARG A 203 -21.53 -2.34 9.43
CA ARG A 203 -20.65 -3.50 9.62
C ARG A 203 -21.29 -4.81 9.17
N ALA A 204 -22.58 -5.00 9.46
CA ALA A 204 -23.32 -6.18 9.00
C ALA A 204 -23.39 -6.24 7.48
N ALA A 205 -23.71 -5.13 6.82
CA ALA A 205 -23.73 -5.01 5.37
C ALA A 205 -22.38 -5.34 4.71
N LEU A 206 -21.26 -4.86 5.28
CA LEU A 206 -19.93 -5.13 4.74
C LEU A 206 -19.54 -6.60 4.90
N ARG A 207 -19.91 -7.24 6.01
CA ARG A 207 -19.73 -8.68 6.22
C ARG A 207 -20.55 -9.49 5.21
N GLU A 208 -21.80 -9.11 5.00
CA GLU A 208 -22.68 -9.78 4.03
C GLU A 208 -22.13 -9.68 2.61
N GLN A 209 -21.61 -8.51 2.22
CA GLN A 209 -20.91 -8.34 0.94
C GLN A 209 -19.68 -9.25 0.83
N ALA A 210 -18.84 -9.31 1.88
CA ALA A 210 -17.66 -10.17 1.89
C ALA A 210 -18.02 -11.66 1.78
N VAL A 211 -19.02 -12.12 2.55
CA VAL A 211 -19.58 -13.48 2.45
C VAL A 211 -20.09 -13.73 1.03
N ARG A 212 -20.82 -12.77 0.45
CA ARG A 212 -21.36 -12.94 -0.89
C ARG A 212 -20.27 -13.09 -1.95
N ILE A 213 -19.21 -12.28 -1.88
CA ILE A 213 -18.07 -12.41 -2.79
C ILE A 213 -17.40 -13.79 -2.64
N LYS A 214 -17.17 -14.25 -1.40
CA LYS A 214 -16.55 -15.57 -1.13
C LYS A 214 -17.41 -16.75 -1.58
N GLN A 215 -18.73 -16.57 -1.75
CA GLN A 215 -19.59 -17.61 -2.35
C GLN A 215 -19.32 -17.82 -3.85
N HIS A 216 -18.79 -16.81 -4.55
CA HIS A 216 -18.47 -16.91 -5.98
C HIS A 216 -16.99 -17.25 -6.25
N VAL A 217 -16.09 -16.98 -5.31
CA VAL A 217 -14.64 -17.09 -5.51
C VAL A 217 -14.06 -18.17 -4.59
N PRO A 218 -13.44 -19.25 -5.12
CA PRO A 218 -13.00 -20.40 -4.33
C PRO A 218 -11.70 -20.18 -3.53
N GLY A 219 -11.14 -18.97 -3.51
CA GLY A 219 -9.90 -18.66 -2.81
C GLY A 219 -9.94 -17.31 -2.09
N PRO A 220 -8.79 -16.66 -1.87
CA PRO A 220 -8.71 -15.53 -0.94
C PRO A 220 -9.46 -14.30 -1.46
N LEU A 221 -10.19 -13.65 -0.55
CA LEU A 221 -10.73 -12.31 -0.75
C LEU A 221 -9.77 -11.30 -0.11
N LEU A 222 -9.21 -10.43 -0.96
CA LEU A 222 -8.38 -9.30 -0.56
C LEU A 222 -9.18 -7.99 -0.65
N SER A 223 -8.73 -6.93 0.01
CA SER A 223 -9.41 -5.63 -0.04
C SER A 223 -8.49 -4.43 0.18
N GLU A 224 -8.97 -3.24 -0.21
CA GLU A 224 -8.26 -1.97 -0.04
C GLU A 224 -8.42 -1.42 1.38
N THR A 225 -7.28 -1.03 1.93
CA THR A 225 -7.05 -0.27 3.15
C THR A 225 -7.67 -0.91 4.38
N GLY A 226 -7.01 -1.91 4.95
CA GLY A 226 -7.35 -2.53 6.23
C GLY A 226 -7.26 -1.58 7.43
N SER A 227 -8.19 -0.64 7.53
CA SER A 227 -8.23 0.35 8.61
C SER A 227 -8.87 -0.17 9.91
N SER A 228 -9.36 -1.40 9.94
CA SER A 228 -9.81 -2.06 11.17
C SER A 228 -9.84 -3.58 11.03
N GLN A 229 -9.96 -4.27 12.17
CA GLN A 229 -9.91 -5.73 12.23
C GLN A 229 -11.25 -6.44 11.98
N PHE A 230 -12.40 -5.74 11.92
CA PHE A 230 -13.68 -6.45 12.01
C PHE A 230 -14.06 -7.31 10.79
N LEU A 231 -13.36 -7.09 9.67
CA LEU A 231 -13.49 -7.89 8.45
C LEU A 231 -12.32 -8.87 8.28
N LEU A 232 -11.20 -8.69 8.97
CA LEU A 232 -10.01 -9.53 8.78
C LEU A 232 -10.21 -10.94 9.36
N GLY A 233 -9.71 -11.95 8.66
CA GLY A 233 -9.81 -13.36 9.03
C GLY A 233 -11.02 -14.02 8.36
N GLU A 234 -12.16 -14.07 9.06
CA GLU A 234 -13.37 -14.77 8.57
C GLU A 234 -13.86 -14.21 7.23
N TYR A 235 -13.99 -12.88 7.14
CA TYR A 235 -14.66 -12.23 6.00
C TYR A 235 -13.70 -11.83 4.89
N VAL A 236 -12.48 -11.41 5.21
CA VAL A 236 -11.44 -10.96 4.27
C VAL A 236 -10.11 -11.56 4.72
N ASP A 237 -9.43 -12.24 3.80
CA ASP A 237 -8.23 -13.03 4.09
C ASP A 237 -7.01 -12.13 4.31
N SER A 238 -6.91 -11.03 3.57
CA SER A 238 -5.90 -9.98 3.78
C SER A 238 -6.30 -8.68 3.08
N CYS A 239 -5.53 -7.62 3.25
CA CYS A 239 -5.80 -6.32 2.64
C CYS A 239 -4.50 -5.61 2.33
N ASP A 240 -4.53 -4.62 1.43
CA ASP A 240 -3.48 -3.61 1.51
C ASP A 240 -3.71 -2.81 2.81
N PHE A 241 -2.72 -2.79 3.68
CA PHE A 241 -2.89 -2.19 5.00
C PHE A 241 -2.66 -0.69 4.89
N GLY A 242 -3.72 0.10 4.73
CA GLY A 242 -3.66 1.57 4.73
C GLY A 242 -4.13 2.17 6.06
N ILE A 243 -3.65 3.37 6.38
CA ILE A 243 -4.15 4.15 7.52
C ILE A 243 -4.76 5.44 6.97
N PHE A 244 -6.08 5.51 6.95
CA PHE A 244 -6.81 6.74 6.64
C PHE A 244 -6.83 7.68 7.84
N GLU A 245 -6.91 8.99 7.57
CA GLU A 245 -7.09 10.03 8.59
C GLU A 245 -6.09 10.00 9.76
N GLY A 246 -4.82 9.60 9.53
CA GLY A 246 -3.77 9.62 10.56
C GLY A 246 -3.60 10.99 11.25
N TYR A 247 -4.12 12.05 10.65
CA TYR A 247 -4.24 13.37 11.27
C TYR A 247 -5.39 13.50 12.30
N ARG A 248 -6.60 12.96 12.03
CA ARG A 248 -7.83 13.16 12.82
C ARG A 248 -8.04 12.18 13.99
N ARG A 249 -7.05 11.35 14.30
CA ARG A 249 -6.88 10.75 15.65
C ARG A 249 -7.93 9.71 16.07
N HIS A 250 -8.67 9.10 15.14
CA HIS A 250 -9.57 7.97 15.45
C HIS A 250 -8.87 6.61 15.42
N PHE A 251 -7.59 6.56 15.04
CA PHE A 251 -6.82 5.34 14.95
C PHE A 251 -5.53 5.51 15.76
N THR A 252 -5.29 4.61 16.72
CA THR A 252 -4.08 4.57 17.52
C THR A 252 -3.05 3.67 16.86
N PRO A 253 -1.74 3.85 17.11
CA PRO A 253 -0.73 2.97 16.56
C PRO A 253 -0.84 1.53 17.11
N GLU A 254 -1.66 1.29 18.15
CA GLU A 254 -1.89 -0.03 18.78
C GLU A 254 -2.17 -1.13 17.77
N HIS A 255 -3.19 -0.96 16.92
CA HIS A 255 -3.58 -2.01 15.98
C HIS A 255 -2.45 -2.27 14.97
N LYS A 256 -1.90 -1.20 14.39
CA LYS A 256 -0.81 -1.32 13.42
C LYS A 256 0.41 -1.99 14.04
N LEU A 257 0.93 -1.45 15.14
CA LEU A 257 2.19 -1.87 15.74
C LEU A 257 2.10 -3.24 16.40
N ARG A 258 1.00 -3.55 17.11
CA ARG A 258 0.89 -4.82 17.83
C ARG A 258 0.37 -5.96 16.94
N ARG A 259 -0.52 -5.68 15.99
CA ARG A 259 -1.17 -6.73 15.18
C ARG A 259 -0.62 -6.85 13.79
N LEU A 260 -0.28 -5.73 13.16
CA LEU A 260 0.07 -5.75 11.76
C LEU A 260 1.57 -5.79 11.55
N HIS A 261 2.37 -5.08 12.35
CA HIS A 261 3.76 -4.72 12.04
C HIS A 261 4.74 -5.87 11.77
N HIS A 262 4.45 -7.08 12.26
CA HIS A 262 5.27 -8.24 11.94
C HIS A 262 4.94 -8.87 10.57
N LEU A 263 3.78 -8.51 9.99
CA LEU A 263 3.29 -9.00 8.69
C LEU A 263 3.78 -8.15 7.51
N SER A 264 4.04 -6.86 7.75
CA SER A 264 4.61 -5.94 6.77
C SER A 264 5.36 -4.83 7.51
N ILE A 265 6.24 -4.13 6.80
CA ILE A 265 6.92 -2.93 7.31
C ILE A 265 6.59 -1.69 6.47
N MET A 266 5.97 -1.92 5.31
CA MET A 266 5.50 -0.91 4.39
C MET A 266 3.97 -0.97 4.37
N TYR A 267 3.36 -0.03 5.08
CA TYR A 267 1.92 0.15 5.14
C TYR A 267 1.52 1.28 4.18
N GLY A 268 0.31 1.25 3.66
CA GLY A 268 -0.30 2.31 2.85
C GLY A 268 -0.50 3.64 3.58
N MET A 269 0.37 4.00 4.53
CA MET A 269 0.63 5.37 4.95
C MET A 269 1.39 6.17 3.86
N GLY A 270 1.10 5.88 2.59
CA GLY A 270 1.74 6.47 1.43
C GLY A 270 1.52 7.98 1.36
N LEU A 271 2.56 8.65 0.86
CA LEU A 271 2.76 10.10 0.78
C LEU A 271 1.55 10.93 0.35
N GLY A 272 0.78 10.46 -0.62
CA GLY A 272 -0.44 11.15 -1.06
C GLY A 272 -1.62 10.93 -0.11
N TYR A 273 -1.88 9.68 0.29
CA TYR A 273 -3.14 9.26 0.94
C TYR A 273 -3.35 9.86 2.33
N ARG A 274 -2.26 10.19 3.03
CA ARG A 274 -2.33 10.93 4.30
C ARG A 274 -2.96 12.32 4.14
N TYR A 275 -2.82 12.94 2.96
CA TYR A 275 -3.36 14.26 2.69
C TYR A 275 -4.54 14.30 1.71
N PHE A 276 -4.78 13.22 0.93
CA PHE A 276 -6.03 13.03 0.18
C PHE A 276 -7.28 13.25 1.04
N PHE A 277 -7.16 13.10 2.37
CA PHE A 277 -8.20 13.39 3.35
C PHE A 277 -7.64 14.06 4.62
N ALA A 278 -6.80 15.11 4.50
CA ALA A 278 -6.30 15.86 5.67
C ALA A 278 -7.15 17.11 6.00
N PRO A 279 -8.18 17.01 6.84
CA PRO A 279 -8.60 18.11 7.69
C PRO A 279 -7.51 18.42 8.73
N PRO A 280 -7.35 19.69 9.17
CA PRO A 280 -8.19 20.85 8.88
C PRO A 280 -7.89 21.49 7.52
N TYR A 281 -6.98 20.93 6.72
CA TYR A 281 -6.34 21.67 5.65
C TYR A 281 -7.01 21.63 4.28
N ALA A 282 -8.17 21.01 4.00
CA ALA A 282 -8.78 21.20 2.67
C ALA A 282 -10.29 20.93 2.52
N LYS A 283 -10.95 21.86 1.80
CA LYS A 283 -12.09 21.63 0.90
C LYS A 283 -11.55 21.27 -0.51
N THR A 284 -12.36 20.55 -1.30
CA THR A 284 -12.30 20.17 -2.75
C THR A 284 -10.97 19.86 -3.49
N ASP A 285 -9.80 20.41 -3.15
CA ASP A 285 -8.50 20.09 -3.79
C ASP A 285 -7.54 19.39 -2.82
N LYS A 286 -7.86 18.13 -2.51
CA LYS A 286 -7.27 17.40 -1.38
C LYS A 286 -5.86 16.85 -1.67
N GLN A 287 -5.59 16.44 -2.91
CA GLN A 287 -4.32 15.79 -3.28
C GLN A 287 -3.21 16.80 -3.54
N ALA A 288 -3.47 17.88 -4.28
CA ALA A 288 -2.44 18.85 -4.65
C ALA A 288 -1.89 19.58 -3.42
N ARG A 289 -2.78 20.05 -2.53
CA ARG A 289 -2.39 20.71 -1.27
C ARG A 289 -1.63 19.78 -0.34
N GLY A 290 -2.04 18.53 -0.28
CA GLY A 290 -1.34 17.50 0.46
C GLY A 290 0.08 17.24 0.00
N ASN A 291 0.23 17.04 -1.31
CA ASN A 291 1.53 16.87 -1.93
C ASN A 291 2.42 18.11 -1.73
N ALA A 292 1.86 19.32 -1.74
CA ALA A 292 2.61 20.55 -1.48
C ALA A 292 3.11 20.63 -0.02
N LEU A 293 2.27 20.29 0.96
CA LEU A 293 2.66 20.24 2.37
C LEU A 293 3.76 19.20 2.63
N TYR A 294 3.70 18.07 1.93
CA TYR A 294 4.75 17.07 1.99
C TYR A 294 6.01 17.51 1.22
N ALA A 295 5.90 18.15 0.06
CA ALA A 295 7.05 18.54 -0.76
C ALA A 295 7.99 19.54 -0.06
N ALA A 296 7.45 20.39 0.80
CA ALA A 296 8.24 21.31 1.62
C ALA A 296 9.24 20.52 2.49
N PRO A 297 10.55 20.82 2.46
CA PRO A 297 11.53 20.06 3.23
C PRO A 297 11.32 20.20 4.73
N TRP A 298 11.03 21.42 5.19
CA TRP A 298 11.05 21.79 6.61
C TRP A 298 9.77 22.51 7.05
N GLY A 299 8.61 22.12 6.51
CA GLY A 299 7.31 22.66 6.93
C GLY A 299 6.61 21.79 7.99
N PRO A 300 5.65 22.33 8.74
CA PRO A 300 4.84 21.57 9.71
C PRO A 300 4.18 20.32 9.13
N GLY A 301 3.82 20.36 7.83
CA GLY A 301 3.30 19.19 7.12
C GLY A 301 4.33 18.07 6.99
N SER A 302 5.56 18.40 6.57
CA SER A 302 6.69 17.46 6.45
C SER A 302 7.03 16.81 7.78
N ASP A 303 7.05 17.61 8.85
CA ASP A 303 7.37 17.14 10.18
C ASP A 303 6.27 16.28 10.79
N ASP A 304 5.00 16.66 10.62
CA ASP A 304 3.87 15.84 11.05
C ASP A 304 3.90 14.49 10.31
N TYR A 305 4.24 14.51 9.02
CA TYR A 305 4.42 13.29 8.24
C TYR A 305 5.50 12.39 8.86
N ARG A 306 6.69 12.94 9.13
CA ARG A 306 7.83 12.17 9.66
C ARG A 306 7.53 11.62 11.05
N ALA A 307 6.99 12.45 11.94
CA ALA A 307 6.54 12.06 13.27
C ALA A 307 5.57 10.89 13.22
N MET A 308 4.63 10.92 12.27
CA MET A 308 3.65 9.84 12.08
C MET A 308 4.23 8.58 11.43
N THR A 309 5.20 8.73 10.53
CA THR A 309 5.94 7.58 9.98
C THR A 309 6.65 6.81 11.09
N LEU A 310 7.23 7.53 12.05
CA LEU A 310 7.91 6.95 13.21
C LEU A 310 6.94 6.41 14.26
N ALA A 311 5.88 7.16 14.62
CA ALA A 311 4.86 6.72 15.56
C ALA A 311 4.16 5.43 15.10
N TYR A 312 4.10 5.20 13.79
CA TYR A 312 3.56 3.97 13.24
C TYR A 312 4.64 2.99 12.86
N GLY A 313 5.94 3.20 13.12
CA GLY A 313 6.99 2.24 12.80
C GLY A 313 7.00 1.82 11.32
N ASN A 314 6.83 2.77 10.41
CA ASN A 314 6.81 2.51 8.98
C ASN A 314 8.19 2.63 8.33
N GLY A 315 8.29 2.00 7.15
CA GLY A 315 9.25 2.24 6.09
C GLY A 315 9.36 3.72 5.68
N ALA A 316 10.51 4.12 5.13
CA ALA A 316 10.75 5.46 4.64
C ALA A 316 10.17 5.50 3.23
N TYR A 317 9.31 6.47 2.94
CA TYR A 317 8.71 6.60 1.62
C TYR A 317 9.34 7.79 0.92
N LEU A 318 10.10 7.51 -0.14
CA LEU A 318 10.66 8.53 -1.03
C LEU A 318 9.95 8.56 -2.39
N ASP A 319 9.06 7.60 -2.69
CA ASP A 319 8.77 7.24 -4.10
C ASP A 319 7.28 7.31 -4.51
N TYR A 320 6.55 8.38 -4.18
CA TYR A 320 5.17 8.58 -4.70
C TYR A 320 5.01 9.80 -5.61
N ALA A 321 6.04 10.66 -5.69
CA ALA A 321 6.09 11.81 -6.58
C ALA A 321 7.53 12.36 -6.63
N PRO A 322 8.49 11.65 -7.23
CA PRO A 322 9.91 12.01 -7.18
C PRO A 322 10.17 13.44 -7.68
N ASN A 323 9.41 13.89 -8.67
CA ASN A 323 9.49 15.24 -9.23
C ASN A 323 9.11 16.37 -8.24
N ARG A 324 8.57 16.04 -7.06
CA ARG A 324 8.10 17.00 -6.05
C ARG A 324 8.92 16.98 -4.76
N ILE A 325 9.83 16.02 -4.58
CA ILE A 325 10.63 15.91 -3.36
C ILE A 325 11.97 16.58 -3.62
N CYS A 326 12.28 17.61 -2.85
CA CYS A 326 13.60 18.24 -2.91
C CYS A 326 14.68 17.32 -2.30
N HIS A 327 15.91 17.46 -2.78
CA HIS A 327 17.04 16.63 -2.33
C HIS A 327 17.27 16.69 -0.82
N ASP A 328 17.07 17.86 -0.21
CA ASP A 328 17.19 18.04 1.24
C ASP A 328 16.23 17.13 2.01
N LYS A 329 14.96 17.09 1.58
CA LYS A 329 13.96 16.22 2.16
C LYS A 329 14.29 14.75 1.97
N ALA A 330 14.66 14.36 0.74
CA ALA A 330 14.99 12.98 0.44
C ALA A 330 16.16 12.48 1.30
N LEU A 331 17.22 13.30 1.41
CA LEU A 331 18.36 13.02 2.27
C LEU A 331 17.94 12.92 3.75
N THR A 332 17.15 13.87 4.24
CA THR A 332 16.69 13.87 5.64
C THR A 332 15.86 12.64 5.97
N GLU A 333 14.90 12.24 5.14
CA GLU A 333 14.09 11.03 5.36
C GLU A 333 14.95 9.76 5.31
N ALA A 334 15.89 9.67 4.37
CA ALA A 334 16.80 8.53 4.25
C ALA A 334 17.71 8.40 5.50
N MET A 335 18.27 9.52 5.96
CA MET A 335 19.18 9.53 7.08
C MET A 335 18.45 9.37 8.42
N THR A 336 17.26 9.95 8.59
CA THR A 336 16.48 9.84 9.84
C THR A 336 15.69 8.53 9.89
N VAL A 337 14.57 8.49 9.20
CA VAL A 337 13.63 7.37 9.22
C VAL A 337 14.26 6.09 8.66
N GLY A 338 15.05 6.22 7.58
CA GLY A 338 15.71 5.09 6.93
C GLY A 338 16.77 4.40 7.81
N LEU A 339 17.57 5.15 8.58
CA LEU A 339 18.51 4.54 9.53
C LEU A 339 17.80 3.98 10.76
N LEU A 340 16.86 4.74 11.34
CA LEU A 340 16.11 4.30 12.52
C LEU A 340 15.35 2.99 12.33
N GLN A 341 14.86 2.74 11.11
CA GLN A 341 14.18 1.51 10.76
C GLN A 341 14.93 0.26 11.19
N ARG A 342 16.25 0.25 11.09
CA ARG A 342 17.06 -0.91 11.47
C ARG A 342 16.85 -1.34 12.92
N HIS A 343 16.41 -0.43 13.79
CA HIS A 343 16.15 -0.70 15.19
C HIS A 343 14.76 -1.25 15.44
N TYR A 344 13.76 -0.92 14.62
CA TYR A 344 12.38 -1.30 14.92
C TYR A 344 11.73 -2.20 13.86
N LEU A 345 12.33 -2.36 12.68
CA LEU A 345 11.80 -3.24 11.65
C LEU A 345 11.72 -4.67 12.16
N LEU A 346 10.52 -5.26 12.04
CA LEU A 346 10.19 -6.62 12.50
C LEU A 346 10.33 -6.83 14.01
N GLN A 347 10.67 -5.80 14.78
CA GLN A 347 10.62 -5.86 16.23
C GLN A 347 9.15 -5.81 16.68
N THR A 348 8.83 -6.50 17.75
CA THR A 348 7.53 -6.32 18.39
C THR A 348 7.58 -5.13 19.33
N VAL A 349 6.43 -4.51 19.56
CA VAL A 349 6.30 -3.41 20.51
C VAL A 349 5.98 -3.97 21.88
N SER A 350 6.73 -3.56 22.90
CA SER A 350 6.45 -3.92 24.30
C SER A 350 5.32 -3.04 24.84
N GLU A 351 5.44 -1.73 24.65
CA GLU A 351 4.54 -0.75 25.24
C GLU A 351 4.20 0.41 24.30
N ILE A 352 2.97 0.88 24.37
CA ILE A 352 2.52 2.13 23.75
C ILE A 352 1.79 2.92 24.84
N THR A 353 2.25 4.13 25.10
CA THR A 353 1.69 5.03 26.11
C THR A 353 1.45 6.42 25.56
N TYR A 354 0.57 7.14 26.24
CA TYR A 354 0.10 8.47 25.87
C TYR A 354 0.26 9.37 27.09
N GLU A 355 0.63 10.63 26.86
CA GLU A 355 0.80 11.58 27.95
C GLU A 355 -0.56 12.06 28.49
N THR A 356 -0.80 11.85 29.79
CA THR A 356 -1.93 12.35 30.58
C THR A 356 -1.43 13.26 31.71
N PRO A 357 -2.31 13.97 32.44
CA PRO A 357 -1.91 14.75 33.62
C PRO A 357 -1.20 13.92 34.70
N GLU A 358 -1.51 12.63 34.79
CA GLU A 358 -0.92 11.68 35.74
C GLU A 358 0.37 11.03 35.23
N GLY A 359 0.82 11.39 34.02
CA GLY A 359 2.03 10.87 33.38
C GLY A 359 1.74 10.03 32.14
N TRP A 360 2.62 9.10 31.81
CA TRP A 360 2.48 8.24 30.63
C TRP A 360 1.60 7.04 30.96
N GLN A 361 0.44 6.91 30.30
CA GLN A 361 -0.52 5.84 30.53
C GLN A 361 -0.83 5.03 29.27
N SER A 362 -1.20 3.77 29.43
CA SER A 362 -1.65 2.93 28.32
C SER A 362 -3.01 3.40 27.77
N LEU A 363 -3.34 3.06 26.52
CA LEU A 363 -4.67 3.36 25.97
C LEU A 363 -5.78 2.71 26.80
N GLU A 364 -5.57 1.49 27.29
CA GLU A 364 -6.55 0.77 28.11
C GLU A 364 -6.83 1.51 29.41
N THR A 365 -5.79 1.98 30.11
CA THR A 365 -5.95 2.78 31.33
C THR A 365 -6.76 4.05 31.08
N ILE A 366 -6.52 4.73 29.95
CA ILE A 366 -7.26 5.95 29.56
C ILE A 366 -8.73 5.63 29.24
N LEU A 367 -8.98 4.53 28.54
CA LEU A 367 -10.35 4.11 28.22
C LEU A 367 -11.14 3.72 29.48
N LEU A 368 -10.51 2.99 30.40
CA LEU A 368 -11.15 2.53 31.64
C LEU A 368 -11.42 3.68 32.64
N SER A 369 -10.70 4.79 32.56
CA SER A 369 -11.00 6.00 33.34
C SER A 369 -12.18 6.81 32.80
N GLY A 370 -12.75 6.42 31.65
CA GLY A 370 -13.89 7.09 31.02
C GLY A 370 -13.53 8.36 30.26
N LEU A 371 -12.23 8.65 30.09
CA LEU A 371 -11.75 9.81 29.36
C LEU A 371 -11.81 9.60 27.85
N ASN A 372 -12.04 10.67 27.09
CA ASN A 372 -11.98 10.61 25.63
C ASN A 372 -10.51 10.49 25.17
N PRO A 373 -10.09 9.35 24.57
CA PRO A 373 -8.69 9.09 24.24
C PRO A 373 -8.12 10.03 23.17
N SER A 374 -8.98 10.63 22.33
CA SER A 374 -8.55 11.44 21.17
C SER A 374 -7.67 12.65 21.51
N ARG A 375 -7.77 13.16 22.75
CA ARG A 375 -6.95 14.28 23.24
C ARG A 375 -5.52 13.86 23.63
N PHE A 376 -5.32 12.60 23.98
CA PHE A 376 -4.04 12.07 24.45
C PHE A 376 -3.17 11.52 23.31
N CYS A 377 -3.76 11.25 22.14
CA CYS A 377 -3.07 10.85 20.91
C CYS A 377 -2.07 11.89 20.35
N ASP A 378 -1.91 13.04 21.01
CA ASP A 378 -0.99 14.10 20.62
C ASP A 378 0.43 13.86 21.09
N ARG A 379 0.63 13.09 22.16
CA ARG A 379 1.97 12.75 22.66
C ARG A 379 2.02 11.27 22.89
N ILE A 380 2.83 10.59 22.08
CA ILE A 380 2.87 9.14 21.99
C ILE A 380 4.29 8.70 22.32
N LYS A 381 4.41 7.70 23.20
CA LYS A 381 5.67 7.02 23.51
C LYS A 381 5.52 5.54 23.20
N ILE A 382 6.39 5.03 22.34
CA ILE A 382 6.42 3.63 21.89
C ILE A 382 7.74 3.02 22.35
N THR A 383 7.64 1.93 23.10
CA THR A 383 8.80 1.14 23.53
C THR A 383 8.80 -0.17 22.76
N TRP A 384 9.91 -0.46 22.09
CA TRP A 384 10.11 -1.70 21.33
C TRP A 384 10.70 -2.78 22.25
N GLN A 385 10.60 -4.05 21.86
CA GLN A 385 11.14 -5.17 22.68
C GLN A 385 12.65 -5.11 22.88
N ASN A 386 13.40 -4.58 21.91
CA ASN A 386 14.82 -4.32 22.06
C ASN A 386 15.12 -3.07 22.93
N GLY A 387 14.09 -2.44 23.47
CA GLY A 387 14.15 -1.30 24.36
C GLY A 387 14.35 0.05 23.67
N LEU A 388 14.39 0.12 22.33
CA LEU A 388 14.29 1.40 21.63
C LEU A 388 13.01 2.12 22.07
N VAL A 389 13.13 3.41 22.39
CA VAL A 389 11.99 4.27 22.67
C VAL A 389 11.84 5.29 21.56
N ILE A 390 10.64 5.42 21.00
CA ILE A 390 10.23 6.48 20.09
C ILE A 390 9.23 7.37 20.82
N LEU A 391 9.58 8.65 20.96
CA LEU A 391 8.76 9.68 21.56
C LEU A 391 8.34 10.68 20.49
N VAL A 392 7.04 10.94 20.38
CA VAL A 392 6.46 11.82 19.36
C VAL A 392 5.60 12.88 20.02
N ASN A 393 5.83 14.16 19.69
CA ASN A 393 5.03 15.28 20.15
C ASN A 393 4.31 15.93 18.96
N ARG A 394 2.98 15.85 18.92
CA ARG A 394 2.09 16.48 17.94
C ARG A 394 1.16 17.53 18.58
N ARG A 395 1.35 17.85 19.85
CA ARG A 395 0.50 18.81 20.55
C ARG A 395 0.79 20.23 20.06
N THR A 396 -0.03 20.72 19.15
CA THR A 396 0.04 22.09 18.63
C THR A 396 -0.30 23.11 19.71
N GLY A 397 0.49 24.18 19.82
CA GLY A 397 0.28 25.26 20.78
C GLY A 397 0.67 24.97 22.22
N ALA A 398 1.29 23.83 22.49
CA ALA A 398 1.96 23.55 23.75
C ALA A 398 3.46 23.85 23.67
N PRO A 399 4.13 24.14 24.79
CA PRO A 399 5.58 24.23 24.81
C PRO A 399 6.22 22.93 24.35
N PRO A 400 7.48 22.97 23.84
CA PRO A 400 8.25 21.78 23.52
C PRO A 400 8.23 20.79 24.68
N LEU A 401 8.04 19.51 24.36
CA LEU A 401 8.11 18.42 25.33
C LEU A 401 9.59 18.23 25.72
N PRO A 402 9.97 18.45 26.99
CA PRO A 402 11.36 18.28 27.41
C PRO A 402 11.76 16.80 27.33
N ALA A 403 12.98 16.56 26.85
CA ALA A 403 13.61 15.25 26.88
C ALA A 403 15.11 15.40 27.16
N THR A 404 15.61 14.66 28.15
CA THR A 404 17.03 14.58 28.45
C THR A 404 17.59 13.33 27.79
N LEU A 405 18.55 13.51 26.89
CA LEU A 405 19.14 12.42 26.13
C LEU A 405 20.58 12.18 26.61
N PRO A 406 20.89 11.05 27.26
CA PRO A 406 22.12 10.87 28.04
C PRO A 406 23.45 11.23 27.37
N ARG A 407 23.61 11.04 26.05
CA ARG A 407 24.86 11.39 25.34
C ARG A 407 24.86 12.73 24.61
N PHE A 408 23.71 13.40 24.49
CA PHE A 408 23.60 14.67 23.76
C PHE A 408 23.27 15.84 24.68
N GLY A 409 22.60 15.56 25.80
CA GLY A 409 22.08 16.57 26.72
C GLY A 409 20.58 16.82 26.52
N ASP A 410 20.13 17.94 27.06
CA ASP A 410 18.72 18.31 27.04
C ASP A 410 18.29 18.81 25.66
N ILE A 411 17.10 18.36 25.25
CA ILE A 411 16.41 18.83 24.06
C ILE A 411 14.95 19.17 24.38
N GLY A 412 14.41 20.14 23.65
CA GLY A 412 12.97 20.34 23.53
C GLY A 412 12.44 19.66 22.27
N ILE A 413 11.40 18.86 22.38
CA ILE A 413 10.70 18.26 21.24
C ILE A 413 9.51 19.16 20.88
N PRO A 414 9.59 20.01 19.84
CA PRO A 414 8.52 20.94 19.49
C PRO A 414 7.28 20.22 18.95
N PRO A 415 6.17 20.92 18.68
CA PRO A 415 5.05 20.35 17.94
C PRO A 415 5.51 19.74 16.60
N HIS A 416 4.99 18.54 16.30
CA HIS A 416 5.44 17.67 15.20
C HIS A 416 6.91 17.21 15.28
N GLY A 417 7.54 17.39 16.43
CA GLY A 417 8.86 16.87 16.78
C GLY A 417 8.81 15.42 17.24
N TRP A 418 9.99 14.79 17.27
CA TRP A 418 10.14 13.42 17.76
C TRP A 418 11.57 13.16 18.25
N ALA A 419 11.74 12.13 19.05
CA ALA A 419 13.04 11.62 19.49
C ALA A 419 13.03 10.09 19.52
N ALA A 420 14.18 9.48 19.23
CA ALA A 420 14.40 8.06 19.28
C ALA A 420 15.71 7.77 20.02
N TYR A 421 15.64 6.95 21.06
CA TYR A 421 16.79 6.64 21.91
C TYR A 421 16.76 5.19 22.38
N SER A 422 17.94 4.61 22.50
CA SER A 422 18.17 3.24 22.96
C SER A 422 18.16 3.15 24.49
N PRO A 423 18.03 1.94 25.09
CA PRO A 423 18.01 1.75 26.55
C PRO A 423 19.20 2.34 27.30
N GLY A 424 20.37 2.35 26.67
CA GLY A 424 21.59 2.95 27.23
C GLY A 424 21.58 4.49 27.21
N GLY A 425 20.51 5.12 26.72
CA GLY A 425 20.43 6.57 26.57
C GLY A 425 21.12 7.11 25.32
N ASP A 426 21.58 6.21 24.45
CA ASP A 426 22.20 6.59 23.19
C ASP A 426 21.12 7.17 22.27
N ILE A 427 21.34 8.39 21.79
CA ILE A 427 20.51 8.95 20.73
C ILE A 427 20.76 8.15 19.47
N GLU A 428 19.67 7.64 18.91
CA GLU A 428 19.66 7.13 17.56
C GLU A 428 19.28 8.26 16.59
N ALA A 429 18.23 9.03 16.91
CA ALA A 429 17.91 10.25 16.16
C ALA A 429 16.88 11.14 16.88
N PHE A 430 16.78 12.40 16.48
CA PHE A 430 15.67 13.26 16.88
C PHE A 430 15.42 14.37 15.87
N SER A 431 14.27 15.01 16.04
CA SER A 431 13.89 16.24 15.38
C SER A 431 13.38 17.21 16.45
N GLY A 432 14.23 18.17 16.84
CA GLY A 432 14.09 18.88 18.11
C GLY A 432 15.01 20.09 18.25
N ILE A 433 14.96 20.72 19.42
CA ILE A 433 15.64 21.97 19.77
C ILE A 433 16.70 21.64 20.84
N PRO A 434 17.98 21.57 20.48
CA PRO A 434 19.06 21.43 21.45
C PRO A 434 19.02 22.54 22.51
N ALA A 435 19.30 22.24 23.77
CA ALA A 435 19.37 23.25 24.83
C ALA A 435 20.35 24.40 24.51
N SER A 436 21.43 24.10 23.79
CA SER A 436 22.38 25.13 23.31
C SER A 436 21.76 26.15 22.35
N LEU A 437 20.63 25.83 21.71
CA LEU A 437 19.87 26.71 20.83
C LEU A 437 18.66 27.35 21.53
N ALA A 438 18.35 26.96 22.76
CA ALA A 438 17.19 27.47 23.49
C ALA A 438 17.35 28.95 23.92
N GLY A 439 18.59 29.47 23.96
CA GLY A 439 18.92 30.85 24.30
C GLY A 439 19.14 31.79 23.09
N ASP A 440 19.33 31.25 21.88
CA ASP A 440 19.64 32.04 20.67
C ASP A 440 18.38 32.60 20.00
N SER A 441 17.48 33.20 20.78
CA SER A 441 16.17 33.71 20.33
C SER A 441 16.26 34.60 19.06
N PRO A 442 15.25 34.60 18.16
CA PRO A 442 15.27 35.29 16.86
C PRO A 442 15.36 36.82 16.89
N GLU A 443 15.42 37.43 18.07
CA GLU A 443 15.51 38.89 18.22
C GLU A 443 16.79 39.48 17.61
N ASN A 444 17.81 38.66 17.28
CA ASN A 444 19.10 39.12 16.76
C ASN A 444 19.42 38.70 15.31
N GLY A 445 18.48 38.13 14.53
CA GLY A 445 18.79 37.60 13.20
C GLY A 445 17.67 37.71 12.17
N SER A 446 17.95 38.40 11.07
CA SER A 446 17.11 38.62 9.88
C SER A 446 16.79 37.34 9.11
N LEU A 447 15.78 36.58 9.55
CA LEU A 447 15.13 35.53 8.75
C LEU A 447 13.73 35.98 8.30
N PRO A 448 13.34 35.73 7.02
CA PRO A 448 12.06 36.17 6.50
C PRO A 448 10.88 35.45 7.21
N PRO A 449 9.80 36.17 7.60
CA PRO A 449 8.68 35.63 8.38
C PRO A 449 7.97 34.43 7.75
N SER A 450 8.00 34.27 6.42
CA SER A 450 7.17 33.30 5.69
C SER A 450 7.62 31.84 5.80
N LEU A 451 8.70 31.54 6.52
CA LEU A 451 9.32 30.20 6.57
C LEU A 451 9.77 29.79 7.97
N THR A 452 9.35 30.52 9.00
CA THR A 452 9.62 30.13 10.37
C THR A 452 8.56 29.13 10.81
N ASP A 453 8.96 28.04 11.45
CA ASP A 453 8.05 27.28 12.29
C ASP A 453 7.59 28.28 13.36
N GLU A 454 6.42 28.89 13.19
CA GLU A 454 5.89 29.83 14.16
C GLU A 454 5.17 29.03 15.25
N TYR A 455 5.47 29.30 16.52
CA TYR A 455 4.50 29.07 17.60
C TYR A 455 3.16 29.74 17.19
N PRO A 456 2.00 29.37 17.77
CA PRO A 456 0.75 30.12 17.54
C PRO A 456 0.83 31.62 17.89
N ASN A 457 1.90 32.07 18.54
CA ASN A 457 2.21 33.47 18.84
C ASN A 457 3.23 34.12 17.88
N GLY A 458 3.66 33.45 16.80
CA GLY A 458 4.58 34.00 15.79
C GLY A 458 6.08 33.80 16.05
N THR A 459 6.50 33.10 17.12
CA THR A 459 7.94 32.92 17.41
C THR A 459 8.58 31.79 16.58
N PRO A 460 9.70 32.01 15.88
CA PRO A 460 10.47 30.97 15.19
C PRO A 460 11.06 29.91 16.15
N TYR A 461 11.05 28.63 15.77
CA TYR A 461 11.81 27.58 16.49
C TYR A 461 13.13 27.21 15.79
N TYR A 462 14.22 27.13 16.56
CA TYR A 462 15.51 26.60 16.11
C TYR A 462 15.56 25.07 16.21
N ARG A 463 14.97 24.40 15.22
CA ARG A 463 14.93 22.94 15.13
C ARG A 463 16.05 22.39 14.26
N ILE A 464 16.58 21.23 14.64
CA ILE A 464 17.48 20.42 13.80
C ILE A 464 16.93 19.00 13.65
N ASP A 465 17.33 18.31 12.59
CA ASP A 465 17.26 16.85 12.53
C ASP A 465 18.65 16.29 12.79
N TYR A 466 18.75 15.34 13.71
CA TYR A 466 20.00 14.71 14.13
C TYR A 466 19.86 13.20 14.10
N VAL A 467 20.89 12.50 13.66
CA VAL A 467 20.98 11.03 13.68
C VAL A 467 22.39 10.62 14.06
N ASN A 468 22.51 9.54 14.81
CA ASN A 468 23.77 8.91 15.16
C ASN A 468 23.62 7.38 15.02
N ASP A 469 24.28 6.80 14.02
CA ASP A 469 24.40 5.35 13.85
C ASP A 469 25.82 4.95 14.31
N SER A 470 25.91 4.54 15.57
CA SER A 470 27.17 4.14 16.20
C SER A 470 27.79 2.90 15.56
N THR A 471 26.98 2.02 14.98
CA THR A 471 27.44 0.79 14.31
C THR A 471 28.22 1.12 13.05
N ARG A 472 27.75 2.11 12.28
CA ARG A 472 28.43 2.59 11.08
C ARG A 472 29.33 3.81 11.32
N ARG A 473 29.39 4.31 12.56
CA ARG A 473 30.10 5.54 12.92
C ARG A 473 29.64 6.75 12.11
N ILE A 474 28.34 6.82 11.84
CA ILE A 474 27.71 7.88 11.05
C ILE A 474 27.03 8.88 11.98
N ILE A 475 27.27 10.16 11.75
CA ILE A 475 26.47 11.25 12.32
C ILE A 475 25.87 12.05 11.17
N PHE A 476 24.57 12.29 11.21
CA PHE A 476 23.90 13.19 10.29
C PHE A 476 23.28 14.36 11.04
N ILE A 477 23.48 15.56 10.50
CA ILE A 477 22.92 16.79 11.06
C ILE A 477 22.29 17.58 9.92
N ASN A 478 20.97 17.77 9.96
CA ASN A 478 20.31 18.81 9.20
C ASN A 478 20.08 20.04 10.10
N PRO A 479 20.85 21.13 9.91
CA PRO A 479 20.68 22.34 10.69
C PRO A 479 19.39 23.09 10.33
N ARG A 480 18.66 22.67 9.29
CA ARG A 480 17.51 23.40 8.73
C ARG A 480 17.87 24.86 8.51
N LEU A 481 17.16 25.79 9.16
CA LEU A 481 17.41 27.23 9.09
C LEU A 481 18.36 27.75 10.21
N THR A 482 18.81 26.89 11.13
CA THR A 482 19.47 27.31 12.39
C THR A 482 20.98 27.52 12.29
N ARG A 483 21.61 27.04 11.22
CA ARG A 483 23.08 26.96 11.08
C ARG A 483 23.80 26.31 12.28
N TYR A 484 23.15 25.34 12.94
CA TYR A 484 23.67 24.65 14.13
C TYR A 484 25.14 24.21 13.96
N ARG A 485 26.00 24.59 14.92
CA ARG A 485 27.46 24.35 14.91
C ARG A 485 28.16 24.86 13.65
N GLY A 486 27.67 25.95 13.06
CA GLY A 486 28.24 26.55 11.85
C GLY A 486 27.94 25.76 10.57
N LEU A 487 27.11 24.71 10.63
CA LEU A 487 26.77 23.91 9.46
C LEU A 487 25.76 24.67 8.59
N PRO A 488 26.06 24.94 7.31
CA PRO A 488 25.16 25.69 6.44
C PRO A 488 24.03 24.84 5.83
N ALA A 489 24.13 23.50 5.91
CA ALA A 489 23.20 22.57 5.27
C ALA A 489 23.28 21.16 5.88
N ALA A 490 22.38 20.28 5.45
CA ALA A 490 22.41 18.86 5.78
C ALA A 490 23.80 18.27 5.52
N THR A 491 24.42 17.71 6.56
CA THR A 491 25.81 17.26 6.55
C THR A 491 25.91 15.87 7.17
N LEU A 492 26.71 15.01 6.53
CA LEU A 492 27.04 13.66 6.95
C LEU A 492 28.49 13.59 7.39
N PHE A 493 28.69 12.96 8.55
CA PHE A 493 30.00 12.63 9.08
C PHE A 493 30.12 11.11 9.18
N GLU A 494 31.28 10.60 8.81
CA GLU A 494 31.66 9.19 8.96
C GLU A 494 33.02 9.15 9.67
N GLU A 495 33.11 8.38 10.76
CA GLU A 495 34.30 8.32 11.61
C GLU A 495 34.78 9.70 12.11
N GLY A 496 33.82 10.60 12.36
CA GLY A 496 34.08 11.98 12.80
C GLY A 496 34.58 12.92 11.70
N ARG A 497 34.72 12.45 10.45
CA ARG A 497 35.10 13.28 9.30
C ARG A 497 33.88 13.65 8.50
N GLN A 498 33.78 14.90 8.04
CA GLN A 498 32.74 15.29 7.10
C GLN A 498 32.98 14.57 5.77
N VAL A 499 32.03 13.73 5.35
CA VAL A 499 32.10 12.98 4.08
C VAL A 499 31.13 13.53 3.03
N TYR A 500 30.09 14.22 3.46
CA TYR A 500 29.12 14.82 2.55
C TYR A 500 28.46 16.06 3.17
N GLN A 501 28.19 17.06 2.35
CA GLN A 501 27.32 18.18 2.67
C GLN A 501 26.45 18.46 1.46
N LEU A 502 25.15 18.67 1.67
CA LEU A 502 24.23 18.96 0.58
C LEU A 502 24.70 20.23 -0.16
N PRO A 503 24.97 20.16 -1.47
CA PRO A 503 25.58 21.26 -2.20
C PRO A 503 24.54 22.36 -2.50
N PRO A 504 24.94 23.64 -2.59
CA PRO A 504 24.03 24.78 -2.71
C PRO A 504 22.95 24.66 -3.78
N GLU A 505 23.28 24.13 -4.95
CA GLU A 505 22.38 23.94 -6.09
C GLU A 505 21.29 22.90 -5.85
N LEU A 506 21.47 22.00 -4.88
CA LEU A 506 20.48 21.00 -4.47
C LEU A 506 19.75 21.40 -3.17
N ARG A 507 20.16 22.49 -2.52
CA ARG A 507 19.50 23.02 -1.32
C ARG A 507 18.18 23.66 -1.71
N HIS A 508 17.16 23.39 -0.91
CA HIS A 508 15.91 24.11 -1.03
C HIS A 508 16.08 25.51 -0.40
N HIS A 509 16.30 26.54 -1.20
CA HIS A 509 16.45 27.92 -0.71
C HIS A 509 15.09 28.64 -0.55
N PRO A 510 14.85 29.31 0.59
CA PRO A 510 13.75 30.28 0.79
C PRO A 510 13.58 31.29 -0.37
N ASP A 511 14.69 31.79 -0.90
CA ASP A 511 14.70 32.87 -1.88
C ASP A 511 14.34 32.40 -3.31
N ASN A 512 14.24 31.09 -3.53
CA ASN A 512 13.79 30.48 -4.78
C ASN A 512 12.27 30.25 -4.81
N LEU A 513 11.51 30.81 -3.87
CA LEU A 513 10.05 30.79 -3.84
C LEU A 513 9.45 31.67 -4.96
N LYS A 514 9.51 31.21 -6.21
CA LYS A 514 8.30 31.33 -7.04
C LYS A 514 7.42 30.16 -6.62
N PRO A 515 6.22 30.38 -6.04
CA PRO A 515 5.27 29.28 -5.94
C PRO A 515 5.17 28.67 -7.34
N PRO A 516 5.20 27.34 -7.49
CA PRO A 516 4.96 26.74 -8.79
C PRO A 516 3.70 27.40 -9.34
N VAL A 517 3.81 28.04 -10.51
CA VAL A 517 2.66 28.63 -11.17
C VAL A 517 1.76 27.46 -11.50
N PHE A 518 0.81 27.20 -10.61
CA PHE A 518 -0.26 26.25 -10.86
C PHE A 518 -1.08 26.90 -11.96
N SER A 519 -0.81 26.52 -13.21
CA SER A 519 -1.78 26.75 -14.28
C SER A 519 -3.09 26.19 -13.76
N GLN A 520 -4.06 27.06 -13.51
CA GLN A 520 -5.41 26.60 -13.18
C GLN A 520 -5.80 25.60 -14.28
N PRO A 521 -6.39 24.44 -13.94
CA PRO A 521 -7.00 23.62 -14.97
C PRO A 521 -7.96 24.54 -15.76
N PRO A 522 -7.93 24.50 -17.10
CA PRO A 522 -8.73 25.40 -17.91
C PRO A 522 -10.16 25.36 -17.38
N SER A 523 -10.69 26.54 -17.06
CA SER A 523 -12.08 26.69 -16.65
C SER A 523 -12.94 26.06 -17.74
N ILE A 524 -13.58 24.93 -17.44
CA ILE A 524 -14.62 24.39 -18.29
C ILE A 524 -15.79 25.36 -18.13
N THR A 525 -15.81 26.38 -18.99
CA THR A 525 -16.98 27.24 -19.17
C THR A 525 -18.10 26.32 -19.61
N LYS A 526 -19.06 26.05 -18.72
CA LYS A 526 -20.33 25.49 -19.13
C LYS A 526 -21.00 26.55 -19.99
N THR A 527 -20.92 26.38 -21.30
CA THR A 527 -21.89 26.99 -22.22
C THR A 527 -23.25 26.43 -21.86
N THR A 528 -24.02 27.21 -21.10
CA THR A 528 -25.48 27.11 -21.12
C THR A 528 -25.93 27.67 -22.46
N GLU A 529 -26.21 26.80 -23.41
CA GLU A 529 -27.14 27.12 -24.49
C GLU A 529 -28.55 27.15 -23.87
N THR A 530 -29.14 28.34 -23.89
CA THR A 530 -30.57 28.59 -23.71
C THR A 530 -31.34 28.23 -24.97
#